data_AF-A0A9D4L631-F1
#
_entry.id   AF-A0A9D4L631-F1
#
_cell.length_a   1.000
_cell.length_b   1.000
_cell.length_c   1.000
_cell.angle_alpha   90.00
_cell.angle_beta   90.00
_cell.angle_gamma   90.00
#
_symmetry.space_group_name_H-M   'P 1'
#
loop_
_entity.id
_entity.type
_entity.pdbx_description
1 polymer ?
#
loop_
_entity_poly.entity_id
_entity_poly.type
_entity_poly.pdbx_seq_one_letter_code
_entity_poly.pdbx_strand_id
1 'polypeptide(L)'
;MVWMGMANNMKPTIWMENDQLIPIVTQSNPAPDELLQIIHCNWYVGCKSSRCSYRRYRFPCTAVCDPCQTENCDNPKNSQEVCTEEEEVDTDNLTH
;
A
#
# COMPACT_ATOMS: atom_id res chain seq x y z
N MET A 1 13.74 7.05 13.77
CA MET A 1 12.70 6.37 12.98
C MET A 1 12.19 7.36 11.96
N VAL A 2 12.28 7.02 10.67
CA VAL A 2 11.71 7.83 9.59
C VAL A 2 10.65 6.94 8.94
N TRP A 3 9.39 7.32 9.07
CA TRP A 3 8.30 6.57 8.45
C TRP A 3 8.20 7.01 6.98
N MET A 4 8.31 6.03 6.06
CA MET A 4 8.20 6.20 4.60
C MET A 4 9.08 7.30 3.96
N GLY A 5 10.27 7.57 4.51
CA GLY A 5 11.21 8.54 3.91
C GLY A 5 10.82 10.01 4.06
N MET A 6 9.68 10.34 4.67
CA MET A 6 9.15 11.71 4.74
C MET A 6 9.62 12.51 5.96
N ALA A 7 10.87 12.33 6.39
CA ALA A 7 11.39 13.01 7.58
C ALA A 7 11.24 14.54 7.51
N ASN A 8 11.39 15.11 6.32
CA ASN A 8 11.42 16.56 6.11
C ASN A 8 10.03 17.21 6.08
N ASN A 9 8.98 16.43 5.79
CA ASN A 9 7.59 16.93 5.68
C ASN A 9 6.78 16.74 6.97
N MET A 10 7.34 16.00 7.93
CA MET A 10 6.69 15.73 9.19
C MET A 10 6.96 16.90 10.14
N LYS A 11 5.99 17.81 10.29
CA LYS A 11 6.03 18.89 11.29
C LYS A 11 5.36 18.40 12.57
N PRO A 12 6.10 17.96 13.61
CA PRO A 12 5.50 17.37 14.82
C PRO A 12 4.63 18.37 15.59
N THR A 13 4.84 19.67 15.34
CA THR A 13 4.08 20.78 15.92
C THR A 13 2.60 20.74 15.60
N ILE A 14 2.18 20.07 14.51
CA ILE A 14 0.74 19.94 14.17
C ILE A 14 -0.01 19.03 15.15
N TRP A 15 0.71 18.25 15.96
CA TRP A 15 0.15 17.36 17.00
C TRP A 15 0.48 17.83 18.41
N MET A 16 1.04 19.04 18.57
CA MET A 16 1.39 19.59 19.88
C MET A 16 0.40 20.67 20.33
N GLU A 17 -0.13 20.53 21.53
CA GLU A 17 -0.89 21.57 22.25
C GLU A 17 -0.41 21.58 23.71
N ASN A 18 -0.04 22.75 24.23
CA ASN A 18 0.50 22.91 25.60
C ASN A 18 1.67 21.95 25.94
N ASP A 19 2.64 21.82 25.04
CA ASP A 19 3.80 20.91 25.15
C ASP A 19 3.43 19.41 25.32
N GLN A 20 2.20 19.03 24.95
CA GLN A 20 1.73 17.65 24.94
C GLN A 20 1.37 17.20 23.53
N LEU A 21 1.71 15.94 23.22
CA LEU A 21 1.30 15.30 21.97
C LEU A 21 -0.16 14.85 22.09
N ILE A 22 -1.05 15.50 21.34
CA ILE A 22 -2.47 15.17 21.32
C ILE A 22 -2.76 14.32 20.08
N PRO A 23 -3.33 13.11 20.24
CA PRO A 23 -3.69 12.29 19.10
C PRO A 23 -4.85 12.94 18.34
N ILE A 24 -4.67 13.10 17.03
CA ILE A 24 -5.79 13.43 16.15
C ILE A 24 -6.56 12.15 15.89
N VAL A 25 -7.79 12.08 16.41
CA VAL A 25 -8.70 10.98 16.15
C VAL A 25 -9.41 11.18 14.82
N THR A 26 -9.63 10.09 14.09
CA THR A 26 -10.44 10.08 12.88
C THR A 26 -11.60 9.12 13.03
N GLN A 27 -12.74 9.45 12.42
CA GLN A 27 -13.87 8.53 12.25
C GLN A 27 -13.74 7.71 10.97
N SER A 28 -12.72 8.00 10.14
CA SER A 28 -12.42 7.19 8.96
C SER A 28 -11.93 5.81 9.37
N ASN A 29 -12.27 4.82 8.56
CA ASN A 29 -11.72 3.48 8.71
C ASN A 29 -10.19 3.51 8.60
N PRO A 30 -9.47 2.60 9.30
CA PRO A 30 -8.02 2.55 9.29
C PRO A 30 -7.42 2.26 7.90
N ALA A 31 -8.24 1.76 6.98
CA ALA A 31 -7.92 1.56 5.58
C ALA A 31 -9.21 1.61 4.73
N PRO A 32 -9.11 1.81 3.40
CA PRO A 32 -10.22 1.58 2.47
C PRO A 32 -10.89 0.22 2.68
N ASP A 33 -12.21 0.19 2.56
CA ASP A 33 -13.01 -1.02 2.81
C ASP A 33 -12.58 -2.22 1.94
N GLU A 34 -12.13 -1.96 0.70
CA GLU A 34 -11.60 -2.98 -0.18
C GLU A 34 -10.41 -3.71 0.44
N LEU A 35 -9.48 -2.98 1.08
CA LEU A 35 -8.33 -3.58 1.76
C LEU A 35 -8.75 -4.36 3.00
N LEU A 36 -9.75 -3.87 3.73
CA LEU A 36 -10.27 -4.56 4.92
C LEU A 36 -11.03 -5.85 4.57
N GLN A 37 -11.59 -5.93 3.36
CA GLN A 37 -12.34 -7.10 2.88
C GLN A 37 -11.47 -8.15 2.16
N ILE A 38 -10.21 -7.85 1.85
CA ILE A 38 -9.30 -8.80 1.21
C ILE A 38 -8.86 -9.86 2.22
N ILE A 39 -9.45 -11.04 2.10
CA ILE A 39 -9.04 -12.25 2.83
C ILE A 39 -8.01 -12.99 1.98
N HIS A 40 -6.97 -13.60 2.56
CA HIS A 40 -6.05 -14.47 1.82
C HIS A 40 -6.81 -15.64 1.18
N CYS A 41 -6.51 -15.90 -0.09
CA CYS A 41 -7.14 -16.99 -0.82
C CYS A 41 -6.36 -18.29 -0.57
N ASN A 42 -7.05 -19.42 -0.41
CA ASN A 42 -6.46 -20.74 -0.12
C ASN A 42 -6.79 -21.78 -1.21
N TRP A 43 -6.81 -21.34 -2.46
CA TRP A 43 -7.27 -22.15 -3.59
C TRP A 43 -6.17 -23.08 -4.11
N TYR A 44 -6.50 -24.35 -4.28
CA TYR A 44 -5.63 -25.38 -4.87
C TYR A 44 -5.71 -25.42 -6.41
N VAL A 45 -6.84 -25.01 -6.98
CA VAL A 45 -7.11 -25.06 -8.44
C VAL A 45 -6.83 -23.75 -9.17
N GLY A 46 -6.05 -22.86 -8.55
CA GLY A 46 -5.67 -21.57 -9.12
C GLY A 46 -6.72 -20.47 -8.93
N CYS A 47 -6.32 -19.26 -9.30
CA CYS A 47 -6.96 -18.00 -8.92
C CYS A 47 -7.60 -17.30 -10.16
N LYS A 48 -8.29 -18.05 -11.03
CA LYS A 48 -8.90 -17.56 -12.30
C LYS A 48 -10.23 -16.82 -12.14
N SER A 49 -10.98 -17.14 -11.10
CA SER A 49 -12.35 -16.64 -10.91
C SER A 49 -12.43 -15.52 -9.87
N SER A 50 -13.56 -14.83 -9.84
CA SER A 50 -13.90 -13.83 -8.82
C SER A 50 -14.07 -14.41 -7.40
N ARG A 51 -13.94 -15.74 -7.24
CA ARG A 51 -13.85 -16.36 -5.90
C ARG A 51 -12.51 -16.11 -5.21
N CYS A 52 -11.47 -15.73 -5.96
CA CYS A 52 -10.27 -15.15 -5.40
C CYS A 52 -10.58 -13.69 -5.03
N SER A 53 -10.59 -13.39 -3.73
CA SER A 53 -10.75 -12.04 -3.15
C SER A 53 -9.75 -11.05 -3.75
N TYR A 54 -8.47 -11.39 -3.80
CA TYR A 54 -7.43 -10.57 -4.41
C TYR A 54 -7.79 -10.20 -5.85
N ARG A 55 -8.15 -11.18 -6.70
CA ARG A 55 -8.59 -10.92 -8.07
C ARG A 55 -9.86 -10.07 -8.14
N ARG A 56 -10.84 -10.34 -7.27
CA ARG A 56 -12.09 -9.59 -7.19
C ARG A 56 -11.85 -8.10 -6.92
N TYR A 57 -10.90 -7.78 -6.06
CA TYR A 57 -10.49 -6.40 -5.74
C TYR A 57 -9.30 -5.92 -6.58
N ARG A 58 -8.95 -6.63 -7.66
CA ARG A 58 -7.84 -6.29 -8.58
C ARG A 58 -6.45 -6.20 -7.94
N PHE A 59 -6.23 -6.89 -6.83
CA PHE A 59 -4.91 -7.08 -6.26
C PHE A 59 -4.29 -8.40 -6.77
N PRO A 60 -2.97 -8.44 -6.98
CA PRO A 60 -2.29 -9.71 -7.18
C PRO A 60 -2.26 -10.52 -5.87
N CYS A 61 -2.39 -11.83 -5.96
CA CYS A 61 -2.14 -12.71 -4.82
C CYS A 61 -0.71 -12.46 -4.30
N THR A 62 -0.54 -12.55 -2.99
CA THR A 62 0.76 -12.42 -2.31
C THR A 62 1.22 -13.76 -1.78
N ALA A 63 2.43 -13.84 -1.21
CA ALA A 63 2.98 -15.05 -0.58
C ALA A 63 2.10 -15.61 0.56
N VAL A 64 1.17 -14.82 1.09
CA VAL A 64 0.20 -15.27 2.12
C VAL A 64 -0.89 -16.16 1.51
N CYS A 65 -1.08 -16.14 0.19
CA CYS A 65 -2.04 -16.98 -0.53
C CYS A 65 -1.45 -18.38 -0.79
N ASP A 66 -1.31 -19.18 0.27
CA ASP A 66 -0.92 -20.59 0.21
C ASP A 66 -2.19 -21.47 0.17
N PRO A 67 -2.30 -22.47 -0.73
CA PRO A 67 -1.31 -22.97 -1.68
C PRO A 67 -1.36 -22.38 -3.10
N CYS A 68 -2.17 -21.34 -3.34
CA CYS A 68 -2.34 -20.79 -4.70
C CYS A 68 -0.97 -20.39 -5.32
N GLN A 69 -0.09 -19.71 -4.57
CA GLN A 69 1.23 -19.27 -5.07
C GLN A 69 2.26 -20.37 -5.32
N THR A 70 2.19 -21.48 -4.61
CA THR A 70 3.22 -22.53 -4.65
C THR A 70 3.03 -23.49 -5.81
N GLU A 71 1.78 -23.71 -6.24
CA GLU A 71 1.48 -24.72 -7.26
C GLU A 71 1.07 -24.13 -8.61
N ASN A 72 0.06 -23.25 -8.65
CA ASN A 72 -0.54 -22.82 -9.92
C ASN A 72 -1.40 -21.54 -9.78
N CYS A 73 -0.80 -20.42 -9.36
CA CYS A 73 -1.54 -19.16 -9.22
C CYS A 73 -1.76 -18.48 -10.57
N ASP A 74 -3.02 -18.29 -10.95
CA ASP A 74 -3.41 -17.47 -12.12
C ASP A 74 -3.60 -15.98 -11.80
N ASN A 75 -3.19 -15.56 -10.60
CA ASN A 75 -3.17 -14.17 -10.16
C ASN A 75 -1.88 -13.85 -9.37
N PRO A 76 -0.69 -14.23 -9.86
CA PRO A 76 0.53 -14.11 -9.08
C PRO A 76 0.90 -12.63 -8.89
N LYS A 77 1.77 -12.35 -7.92
CA LYS A 77 2.40 -11.03 -7.81
C LYS A 77 3.24 -10.81 -9.06
N ASN A 78 2.71 -10.07 -10.03
CA ASN A 78 3.51 -9.63 -11.15
C ASN A 78 4.58 -8.69 -10.57
N SER A 79 5.84 -9.06 -10.74
CA SER A 79 6.97 -8.29 -10.24
C SER A 79 7.11 -7.02 -11.06
N GLN A 80 6.30 -5.99 -10.77
CA GLN A 80 6.63 -4.58 -10.98
C GLN A 80 5.46 -3.70 -10.56
N GLU A 81 5.55 -3.19 -9.34
CA GLU A 81 5.31 -1.77 -9.09
C GLU A 81 6.49 -1.30 -8.26
N VAL A 82 7.54 -0.88 -8.96
CA VAL A 82 8.54 0.02 -8.36
C VAL A 82 7.82 1.35 -8.29
N CYS A 83 7.60 1.86 -7.07
CA CYS A 83 7.31 3.27 -6.87
C CYS A 83 8.49 4.03 -7.47
N THR A 84 8.35 4.50 -8.70
CA THR A 84 9.36 5.38 -9.28
C THR A 84 9.17 6.71 -8.58
N GLU A 85 10.20 7.12 -7.85
CA GLU A 85 10.31 8.47 -7.35
C GLU A 85 10.32 9.37 -8.59
N GLU A 86 9.28 10.18 -8.77
CA GLU A 86 9.26 11.22 -9.80
C GLU A 86 10.39 12.20 -9.43
N GLU A 87 11.50 12.16 -10.17
CA GLU A 87 12.58 13.13 -10.02
C GLU A 87 12.03 14.52 -10.39
N GLU A 88 11.92 15.41 -9.39
CA GLU A 88 11.61 16.82 -9.62
C GLU A 88 12.74 17.46 -10.45
N VAL A 89 12.45 17.84 -11.69
CA VAL A 89 13.37 18.61 -12.53
C VAL A 89 13.40 20.05 -12.02
N ASP A 90 14.49 20.41 -11.35
CA ASP A 90 14.80 21.77 -10.92
C ASP A 90 14.99 22.66 -12.17
N THR A 91 14.01 23.55 -12.42
CA THR A 91 13.99 24.43 -13.61
C THR A 91 14.54 25.83 -13.34
N ASP A 92 15.21 26.06 -12.21
CA ASP A 92 15.73 27.39 -11.84
C ASP A 92 17.20 27.61 -12.22
N ASN A 93 17.61 27.27 -13.45
CA ASN A 93 18.92 27.72 -13.97
C ASN A 93 18.96 27.93 -15.50
N LEU A 94 18.02 28.70 -16.04
CA LEU A 94 18.17 29.34 -17.35
C LEU A 94 17.76 30.82 -17.28
N THR A 95 18.65 31.64 -16.71
CA THR A 95 18.81 33.03 -17.15
C THR A 95 20.29 33.27 -17.44
N HIS A 96 20.61 33.38 -18.73
CA HIS A 96 21.85 33.97 -19.23
C HIS A 96 21.46 35.15 -20.11
#